data_AF-K1UUB4-F1
#
_entry.id   AF-K1UUB4-F1
#
_cell.length_a   1.000
_cell.length_b   1.000
_cell.length_c   1.000
_cell.angle_alpha   90.00
_cell.angle_beta   90.00
_cell.angle_gamma   90.00
#
_symmetry.space_group_name_H-M   'P 1'
#
loop_
_entity.id
_entity.type
_entity.pdbx_description
1 polymer ?
#
loop_
_entity_poly.entity_id
_entity_poly.type
_entity_poly.pdbx_seq_one_letter_code
_entity_poly.pdbx_strand_id
1 'polypeptide(L)'
;MEQKGDSACSFERIYFSRGSDKDIYKERKQLGEQLTLPILKAVDYDVDHTVFSYIPNTAEVAYYGMLSGFKKYLNETKIEQIANLDHVPSKEELYEILGDFVRSEKIAWKDIKLRTFITEGNSRNDLASHVYDVTYGSIEPNVDNLVIIDDSIVRGTTLKESILRILDRLHPKKIVVVSSAPQIRYPDYYGIDMARLEEFCVFRAAIQLLKERKMEDLIEQTYEACKAELAKPKEEQINPVRSIYKPFSTEEINEKIVEMLRPEGMTTPIQLVFQSIEGLREAIPNHKGDWYFTGHYPTPGGTKL
;
A
#
# COMPACT_ATOMS: atom_id res chain seq x y z
N MET A 1 24.63 -10.15 -24.11
CA MET A 1 24.55 -8.73 -23.72
C MET A 1 25.03 -8.65 -22.28
N GLU A 2 26.11 -7.92 -22.00
CA GLU A 2 26.51 -7.66 -20.62
C GLU A 2 25.41 -6.87 -19.91
N GLN A 3 25.04 -7.30 -18.71
CA GLN A 3 24.06 -6.61 -17.87
C GLN A 3 24.64 -5.25 -17.47
N LYS A 4 24.15 -4.18 -18.10
CA LYS A 4 24.50 -2.81 -17.72
C LYS A 4 23.77 -2.46 -16.42
N GLY A 5 24.45 -2.62 -15.29
CA GLY A 5 24.04 -2.12 -13.98
C GLY A 5 23.31 -3.12 -13.07
N ASP A 6 23.33 -2.81 -11.78
CA ASP A 6 22.66 -3.55 -10.70
C ASP A 6 21.29 -2.92 -10.41
N SER A 7 20.38 -2.98 -11.38
CA SER A 7 19.05 -2.34 -11.30
C SER A 7 17.94 -3.29 -11.72
N ALA A 8 18.04 -4.56 -11.28
CA ALA A 8 16.96 -5.52 -11.45
C ALA A 8 15.66 -4.99 -10.79
N CYS A 9 14.52 -5.26 -11.42
CA CYS A 9 13.23 -4.68 -11.04
C CYS A 9 12.79 -5.11 -9.64
N SER A 10 12.62 -4.17 -8.71
CA SER A 10 12.05 -4.45 -7.38
C SER A 10 10.56 -4.83 -7.47
N PHE A 11 9.81 -4.23 -8.39
CA PHE A 11 8.38 -4.43 -8.52
C PHE A 11 8.01 -5.86 -8.94
N GLU A 12 8.91 -6.54 -9.66
CA GLU A 12 8.77 -7.97 -9.94
C GLU A 12 8.73 -8.80 -8.65
N ARG A 13 9.50 -8.42 -7.63
CA ARG A 13 9.59 -9.12 -6.35
C ARG A 13 8.37 -8.83 -5.49
N ILE A 14 7.90 -7.57 -5.51
CA ILE A 14 6.69 -7.14 -4.79
C ILE A 14 5.46 -7.89 -5.31
N TYR A 15 5.25 -7.94 -6.63
CA TYR A 15 3.97 -8.38 -7.19
C TYR A 15 4.09 -9.49 -8.26
N PHE A 16 4.82 -9.26 -9.35
CA PHE A 16 4.68 -10.08 -10.57
C PHE A 16 5.25 -11.49 -10.48
N SER A 17 6.27 -11.70 -9.65
CA SER A 17 6.92 -12.99 -9.53
C SER A 17 6.14 -13.94 -8.59
N ARG A 18 6.41 -15.23 -8.74
CA ARG A 18 5.74 -16.28 -7.94
C ARG A 18 6.15 -16.19 -6.47
N GLY A 19 5.19 -15.95 -5.59
CA GLY A 19 5.43 -15.89 -4.13
C GLY A 19 5.92 -17.20 -3.49
N SER A 20 5.88 -18.32 -4.22
CA SER A 20 6.41 -19.61 -3.77
C SER A 20 7.93 -19.74 -3.88
N ASP A 21 8.60 -18.82 -4.59
CA ASP A 21 10.05 -18.75 -4.60
C ASP A 21 10.57 -18.38 -3.20
N LYS A 22 11.65 -19.03 -2.77
CA LYS A 22 12.18 -18.90 -1.41
C LYS A 22 12.61 -17.46 -1.10
N ASP A 23 13.25 -16.79 -2.04
CA ASP A 23 13.78 -15.45 -1.81
C ASP A 23 12.66 -14.42 -1.87
N ILE A 24 11.74 -14.54 -2.84
CA ILE A 24 10.52 -13.71 -2.90
C ILE A 24 9.70 -13.82 -1.62
N TYR A 25 9.54 -15.05 -1.13
CA TYR A 25 8.76 -15.30 0.08
C TYR A 25 9.35 -14.53 1.27
N LYS A 26 10.68 -14.59 1.45
CA LYS A 26 11.37 -13.86 2.52
C LYS A 26 11.29 -12.35 2.34
N GLU A 27 11.54 -11.87 1.11
CA GLU A 27 11.47 -10.46 0.74
C GLU A 27 10.08 -9.87 1.03
N ARG A 28 9.00 -10.53 0.57
CA ARG A 28 7.62 -10.10 0.84
C ARG A 28 7.26 -10.16 2.33
N LYS A 29 7.74 -11.18 3.04
CA LYS A 29 7.55 -11.29 4.48
C LYS A 29 8.22 -10.11 5.20
N GLN A 30 9.43 -9.74 4.81
CA GLN A 30 10.13 -8.58 5.36
C GLN A 30 9.39 -7.27 5.07
N LEU A 31 8.89 -7.08 3.83
CA LEU A 31 8.08 -5.91 3.47
C LEU A 31 6.88 -5.73 4.38
N GLY A 32 6.19 -6.83 4.73
CA GLY A 32 5.08 -6.80 5.67
C GLY A 32 5.49 -6.52 7.12
N GLU A 33 6.58 -7.13 7.57
CA GLU A 33 7.07 -6.99 8.95
C GLU A 33 7.51 -5.55 9.26
N GLN A 34 8.17 -4.87 8.32
CA GLN A 34 8.62 -3.49 8.48
C GLN A 34 7.48 -2.47 8.64
N LEU A 35 6.25 -2.86 8.29
CA LEU A 35 5.07 -1.99 8.40
C LEU A 35 4.47 -1.97 9.81
N THR A 36 4.93 -2.80 10.75
CA THR A 36 4.36 -2.90 12.11
C THR A 36 4.33 -1.54 12.82
N LEU A 37 5.44 -0.80 12.88
CA LEU A 37 5.47 0.48 13.59
C LEU A 37 4.59 1.57 12.94
N PRO A 38 4.63 1.78 11.61
CA PRO A 38 3.68 2.67 10.94
C PRO A 38 2.21 2.32 11.20
N ILE A 39 1.86 1.03 11.22
CA ILE A 39 0.48 0.59 11.50
C ILE A 39 0.13 0.82 12.97
N LEU A 40 1.01 0.50 13.92
CA LEU A 40 0.80 0.77 15.35
C LEU A 40 0.45 2.25 15.57
N LYS A 41 1.21 3.16 14.96
CA LYS A 41 0.90 4.61 15.01
C LYS A 41 -0.45 4.94 14.37
N ALA A 42 -0.81 4.28 13.27
CA ALA A 42 -2.07 4.51 12.58
C ALA A 42 -3.29 4.02 13.37
N VAL A 43 -3.14 3.04 14.26
CA VAL A 43 -4.20 2.56 15.16
C VAL A 43 -4.04 3.06 16.60
N ASP A 44 -3.22 4.11 16.81
CA ASP A 44 -2.98 4.69 18.13
C ASP A 44 -2.52 3.66 19.19
N TYR A 45 -1.75 2.65 18.75
CA TYR A 45 -1.27 1.51 19.54
C TYR A 45 -2.37 0.62 20.12
N ASP A 46 -3.62 0.78 19.69
CA ASP A 46 -4.82 0.03 20.13
C ASP A 46 -4.90 -1.34 19.44
N VAL A 47 -3.99 -2.26 19.79
CA VAL A 47 -3.92 -3.60 19.18
C VAL A 47 -5.11 -4.48 19.58
N ASP A 48 -5.64 -4.30 20.79
CA ASP A 48 -6.74 -5.11 21.34
C ASP A 48 -8.04 -4.93 20.55
N HIS A 49 -8.32 -3.68 20.15
CA HIS A 49 -9.44 -3.33 19.27
C HIS A 49 -8.99 -3.16 17.82
N THR A 50 -8.06 -3.99 17.34
CA THR A 50 -7.64 -3.98 15.93
C THR A 50 -7.69 -5.37 15.33
N VAL A 51 -8.40 -5.51 14.21
CA VAL A 51 -8.45 -6.74 13.41
C VAL A 51 -7.62 -6.58 12.15
N PHE A 52 -6.70 -7.52 11.94
CA PHE A 52 -5.82 -7.54 10.79
C PHE A 52 -6.34 -8.47 9.69
N SER A 53 -6.27 -8.01 8.44
CA SER A 53 -6.64 -8.78 7.26
C SER A 53 -5.80 -8.37 6.04
N TYR A 54 -6.08 -8.97 4.88
CA TYR A 54 -5.40 -8.68 3.62
C TYR A 54 -6.35 -8.74 2.42
N ILE A 55 -5.97 -8.09 1.31
CA ILE A 55 -6.66 -8.20 0.03
C ILE A 55 -6.08 -9.40 -0.74
N PRO A 56 -6.90 -10.40 -1.08
CA PRO A 56 -6.42 -11.55 -1.83
C PRO A 56 -6.05 -11.19 -3.28
N ASN A 57 -5.04 -11.83 -3.88
CA ASN A 57 -4.27 -12.98 -3.37
C ASN A 57 -2.81 -12.64 -3.01
N THR A 58 -2.18 -11.74 -3.77
CA THR A 58 -0.71 -11.57 -3.74
C THR A 58 -0.18 -10.98 -2.43
N ALA A 59 -1.00 -10.22 -1.71
CA ALA A 59 -0.64 -9.60 -0.44
C ALA A 59 -0.47 -10.60 0.73
N GLU A 60 -0.86 -11.87 0.56
CA GLU A 60 -0.86 -12.89 1.62
C GLU A 60 0.51 -13.06 2.30
N VAL A 61 1.61 -13.07 1.54
CA VAL A 61 2.94 -13.26 2.12
C VAL A 61 3.37 -12.05 2.96
N ALA A 62 3.08 -10.84 2.47
CA ALA A 62 3.32 -9.61 3.24
C ALA A 62 2.43 -9.56 4.48
N TYR A 63 1.18 -10.03 4.39
CA TYR A 63 0.30 -10.18 5.54
C TYR A 63 0.89 -11.09 6.64
N TYR A 64 1.44 -12.26 6.29
CA TYR A 64 2.12 -13.10 7.28
C TYR A 64 3.36 -12.44 7.89
N GLY A 65 4.05 -11.60 7.12
CA GLY A 65 5.12 -10.73 7.61
C GLY A 65 4.64 -9.74 8.65
N MET A 66 3.59 -8.99 8.32
CA MET A 66 2.93 -8.03 9.21
C MET A 66 2.48 -8.71 10.51
N LEU A 67 1.80 -9.85 10.43
CA LEU A 67 1.42 -10.63 11.62
C LEU A 67 2.63 -11.06 12.45
N SER A 68 3.76 -11.39 11.81
CA SER A 68 4.99 -11.75 12.53
C SER A 68 5.54 -10.56 13.32
N GLY A 69 5.53 -9.36 12.75
CA GLY A 69 5.95 -8.15 13.44
C GLY A 69 5.04 -7.79 14.62
N PHE A 70 3.71 -7.89 14.47
CA PHE A 70 2.78 -7.68 15.57
C PHE A 70 2.90 -8.73 16.68
N LYS A 71 3.19 -9.99 16.34
CA LYS A 71 3.49 -11.03 17.34
C LYS A 71 4.74 -10.70 18.16
N LYS A 72 5.79 -10.17 17.51
CA LYS A 72 7.00 -9.72 18.23
C LYS A 72 6.69 -8.59 19.18
N TYR A 73 5.98 -7.57 18.71
CA TYR A 73 5.54 -6.44 19.53
C TYR A 73 4.71 -6.87 20.76
N LEU A 74 3.72 -7.74 20.58
CA LEU A 74 2.92 -8.26 21.70
C LEU A 74 3.78 -9.09 22.67
N ASN A 75 4.70 -9.92 22.16
CA ASN A 75 5.58 -10.68 23.03
C ASN A 75 6.50 -9.78 23.86
N GLU A 76 7.04 -8.71 23.29
CA GLU A 76 7.84 -7.71 24.01
C GLU A 76 7.01 -7.05 25.11
N THR A 77 5.78 -6.61 24.79
CA THR A 77 4.84 -6.03 25.77
C THR A 77 4.54 -6.98 26.93
N LYS A 78 4.30 -8.25 26.63
CA LYS A 78 4.05 -9.29 27.66
C LYS A 78 5.27 -9.55 28.54
N ILE A 79 6.46 -9.60 27.93
CA ILE A 79 7.71 -9.76 28.67
C ILE A 79 7.91 -8.59 29.63
N GLU A 80 7.67 -7.37 29.17
CA GLU A 80 7.76 -6.16 30.01
C GLU A 80 6.72 -6.18 31.14
N GLN A 81 5.48 -6.55 30.86
CA GLN A 81 4.43 -6.70 31.89
C GLN A 81 4.85 -7.70 32.98
N ILE A 82 5.33 -8.88 32.59
CA ILE A 82 5.79 -9.91 33.54
C ILE A 82 7.04 -9.44 34.31
N ALA A 83 7.99 -8.79 33.63
CA ALA A 83 9.23 -8.33 34.24
C ALA A 83 9.03 -7.20 35.25
N ASN A 84 7.96 -6.40 35.09
CA ASN A 84 7.59 -5.31 35.98
C ASN A 84 6.73 -5.74 37.18
N LEU A 85 6.43 -7.04 37.32
CA LEU A 85 5.76 -7.55 38.52
C LEU A 85 6.74 -7.61 39.69
N ASP A 86 6.34 -7.04 40.83
CA ASP A 86 7.10 -7.11 42.08
C ASP A 86 6.89 -8.46 42.84
N HIS A 87 6.13 -9.38 42.26
CA HIS A 87 5.77 -10.68 42.82
C HIS A 87 5.84 -11.81 41.78
N VAL A 88 5.78 -13.05 42.25
CA VAL A 88 5.62 -14.21 41.37
C VAL A 88 4.15 -14.26 40.93
N PRO A 89 3.85 -14.12 39.63
CA PRO A 89 2.47 -14.05 39.17
C PRO A 89 1.71 -15.35 39.43
N SER A 90 0.43 -15.21 39.76
CA SER A 90 -0.49 -16.34 39.79
C SER A 90 -0.75 -16.89 38.38
N LYS A 91 -1.39 -18.06 38.29
CA LYS A 91 -1.76 -18.62 36.98
C LYS A 91 -2.79 -17.73 36.28
N GLU A 92 -3.69 -17.14 37.03
CA GLU A 92 -4.74 -16.24 36.54
C GLU A 92 -4.12 -14.96 35.94
N GLU A 93 -3.18 -14.32 36.66
CA GLU A 93 -2.43 -13.17 36.13
C GLU A 93 -1.64 -13.52 34.87
N LEU A 94 -1.01 -14.69 34.83
CA LEU A 94 -0.35 -15.18 33.62
C LEU A 94 -1.32 -15.41 32.47
N TYR A 95 -2.53 -15.93 32.73
CA TYR A 95 -3.52 -16.11 31.68
C TYR A 95 -4.04 -14.78 31.15
N GLU A 96 -4.20 -13.76 31.99
CA GLU A 96 -4.55 -12.41 31.57
C GLU A 96 -3.46 -11.82 30.66
N ILE A 97 -2.20 -11.84 31.10
CA ILE A 97 -1.07 -11.29 30.32
C ILE A 97 -0.83 -12.08 29.03
N LEU A 98 -0.82 -13.41 29.10
CA LEU A 98 -0.51 -14.25 27.95
C LEU A 98 -1.69 -14.39 26.99
N GLY A 99 -2.90 -14.08 27.45
CA GLY A 99 -4.16 -14.21 26.72
C GLY A 99 -4.24 -13.31 25.49
N ASP A 100 -3.56 -12.16 25.49
CA ASP A 100 -3.59 -11.22 24.37
C ASP A 100 -3.06 -11.86 23.09
N PHE A 101 -3.70 -11.62 21.95
CA PHE A 101 -3.21 -12.14 20.67
C PHE A 101 -3.54 -11.20 19.53
N VAL A 102 -2.76 -11.30 18.46
CA VAL A 102 -3.01 -10.54 17.23
C VAL A 102 -4.29 -11.09 16.58
N ARG A 103 -5.40 -10.35 16.68
CA ARG A 103 -6.68 -10.73 16.07
C ARG A 103 -6.57 -10.64 14.55
N SER A 104 -6.71 -11.78 13.89
CA SER A 104 -6.42 -11.91 12.47
C SER A 104 -7.56 -12.65 11.78
N GLU A 105 -8.19 -12.03 10.80
CA GLU A 105 -9.38 -12.57 10.14
C GLU A 105 -9.25 -12.54 8.63
N LYS A 106 -9.90 -13.49 7.95
CA LYS A 106 -10.05 -13.44 6.49
C LYS A 106 -11.29 -12.62 6.16
N ILE A 107 -11.12 -11.31 5.99
CA ILE A 107 -12.23 -10.38 5.82
C ILE A 107 -12.56 -10.23 4.34
N ALA A 108 -11.61 -9.80 3.51
CA ALA A 108 -11.86 -9.61 2.09
C ALA A 108 -11.81 -10.93 1.34
N TRP A 109 -12.90 -11.25 0.64
CA TRP A 109 -12.99 -12.36 -0.30
C TRP A 109 -12.99 -11.84 -1.71
N LYS A 110 -12.35 -12.58 -2.62
CA LYS A 110 -12.41 -12.34 -4.07
C LYS A 110 -13.11 -13.52 -4.73
N ASP A 111 -14.38 -13.38 -5.06
CA ASP A 111 -15.14 -14.40 -5.78
C ASP A 111 -14.95 -14.21 -7.30
N ILE A 112 -14.23 -15.14 -7.92
CA ILE A 112 -13.92 -15.14 -9.35
C ILE A 112 -15.00 -15.91 -10.15
N LYS A 113 -16.12 -16.33 -9.53
CA LYS A 113 -17.15 -17.14 -10.22
C LYS A 113 -18.15 -16.36 -11.08
N LEU A 114 -17.80 -15.18 -11.58
CA LEU A 114 -18.62 -14.47 -12.56
C LEU A 114 -18.18 -14.82 -13.99
N ARG A 115 -19.03 -15.58 -14.70
CA ARG A 115 -18.95 -15.65 -16.17
C ARG A 115 -19.35 -14.28 -16.70
N THR A 116 -18.50 -13.62 -17.47
CA THR A 116 -18.84 -12.36 -18.15
C THR A 116 -19.95 -12.60 -19.16
N PHE A 117 -21.18 -12.24 -18.80
CA PHE A 117 -22.28 -12.10 -19.75
C PHE A 117 -22.12 -10.77 -20.51
N ILE A 118 -22.29 -10.81 -21.83
CA ILE A 118 -22.23 -9.62 -22.68
C ILE A 118 -23.30 -8.64 -22.19
N THR A 119 -22.89 -7.47 -21.71
CA THR A 119 -23.78 -6.42 -21.19
C THR A 119 -23.34 -5.05 -21.72
N GLU A 120 -24.33 -4.23 -22.10
CA GLU A 120 -24.12 -2.87 -22.60
C GLU A 120 -23.72 -1.88 -21.49
N GLY A 121 -23.12 -0.76 -21.91
CA GLY A 121 -22.44 0.23 -21.08
C GLY A 121 -23.32 0.94 -20.06
N ASN A 122 -23.33 0.38 -18.85
CA ASN A 122 -23.45 0.98 -17.51
C ASN A 122 -23.49 -0.13 -16.44
N SER A 123 -23.77 -1.36 -16.86
CA SER A 123 -23.80 -2.60 -16.04
C SER A 123 -22.43 -3.13 -15.58
N ARG A 124 -21.32 -2.57 -16.06
CA ARG A 124 -19.96 -3.06 -15.72
C ARG A 124 -19.50 -2.67 -14.31
N ASN A 125 -19.93 -1.51 -13.81
CA ASN A 125 -19.57 -1.08 -12.45
C ASN A 125 -20.24 -1.96 -11.39
N ASP A 126 -21.48 -2.42 -11.64
CA ASP A 126 -22.17 -3.40 -10.79
C ASP A 126 -21.47 -4.76 -10.81
N LEU A 127 -20.98 -5.24 -11.96
CA LEU A 127 -20.24 -6.51 -12.03
C LEU A 127 -18.94 -6.51 -11.20
N ALA A 128 -18.19 -5.40 -11.19
CA ALA A 128 -16.97 -5.27 -10.39
C ALA A 128 -17.26 -5.27 -8.88
N SER A 129 -18.42 -4.74 -8.47
CA SER A 129 -18.87 -4.74 -7.07
C SER A 129 -19.18 -6.14 -6.53
N HIS A 130 -19.45 -7.12 -7.40
CA HIS A 130 -19.71 -8.52 -7.05
C HIS A 130 -18.45 -9.41 -7.03
N VAL A 131 -17.28 -8.86 -7.35
CA VAL A 131 -16.03 -9.63 -7.31
C VAL A 131 -15.50 -9.76 -5.89
N TYR A 132 -15.88 -8.85 -4.99
CA TYR A 132 -15.43 -8.88 -3.60
C TYR A 132 -16.58 -8.92 -2.61
N ASP A 133 -16.39 -9.65 -1.52
CA ASP A 133 -17.31 -9.73 -0.38
C ASP A 133 -16.55 -9.73 0.95
N VAL A 134 -17.26 -9.61 2.06
CA VAL A 134 -16.69 -9.56 3.41
C VAL A 134 -17.20 -10.66 4.34
N THR A 135 -16.36 -11.08 5.28
CA THR A 135 -16.81 -11.92 6.40
C THR A 135 -17.55 -11.07 7.42
N TYR A 136 -18.88 -11.18 7.45
CA TYR A 136 -19.73 -10.50 8.45
C TYR A 136 -19.45 -11.03 9.87
N GLY A 137 -19.48 -10.13 10.86
CA GLY A 137 -19.21 -10.47 12.25
C GLY A 137 -17.73 -10.71 12.58
N SER A 138 -16.82 -10.41 11.65
CA SER A 138 -15.37 -10.51 11.86
C SER A 138 -14.78 -9.39 12.73
N ILE A 139 -15.53 -8.30 12.90
CA ILE A 139 -15.17 -7.16 13.75
C ILE A 139 -16.37 -6.72 14.60
N GLU A 140 -16.10 -6.06 15.71
CA GLU A 140 -17.09 -5.34 16.51
C GLU A 140 -17.36 -3.94 15.91
N PRO A 141 -18.60 -3.67 15.46
CA PRO A 141 -18.96 -2.39 14.85
C PRO A 141 -18.71 -1.19 15.76
N ASN A 142 -18.07 -0.16 15.19
CA ASN A 142 -17.71 1.12 15.81
C ASN A 142 -16.71 1.03 16.98
N VAL A 143 -16.19 -0.17 17.25
CA VAL A 143 -15.18 -0.43 18.30
C VAL A 143 -13.86 -0.79 17.65
N ASP A 144 -13.86 -1.78 16.75
CA ASP A 144 -12.64 -2.30 16.16
C ASP A 144 -12.14 -1.44 15.00
N ASN A 145 -10.82 -1.18 14.99
CA ASN A 145 -10.10 -0.76 13.80
C ASN A 145 -9.93 -1.96 12.86
N LEU A 146 -10.00 -1.69 11.55
CA LEU A 146 -9.70 -2.67 10.52
C LEU A 146 -8.41 -2.30 9.80
N VAL A 147 -7.37 -3.12 9.93
CA VAL A 147 -6.13 -3.00 9.15
C VAL A 147 -6.18 -4.00 8.00
N ILE A 148 -6.06 -3.51 6.77
CA ILE A 148 -6.05 -4.36 5.58
C ILE A 148 -4.83 -4.08 4.70
N ILE A 149 -4.02 -5.10 4.44
CA ILE A 149 -2.83 -4.98 3.59
C ILE A 149 -3.10 -5.42 2.14
N ASP A 150 -2.60 -4.61 1.19
CA ASP A 150 -2.53 -4.91 -0.23
C ASP A 150 -1.07 -4.86 -0.72
N ASP A 151 -0.81 -5.42 -1.89
CA ASP A 151 0.53 -5.34 -2.48
C ASP A 151 0.88 -3.90 -2.86
N SER A 152 0.01 -3.24 -3.63
CA SER A 152 0.25 -1.92 -4.22
C SER A 152 -1.04 -1.16 -4.51
N ILE A 153 -0.96 0.18 -4.58
CA ILE A 153 -2.08 1.05 -4.96
C ILE A 153 -1.65 1.89 -6.17
N VAL A 154 -2.23 1.62 -7.36
CA VAL A 154 -1.90 2.30 -8.62
C VAL A 154 -2.95 3.36 -8.98
N ARG A 155 -4.08 2.93 -9.54
CA ARG A 155 -5.17 3.82 -10.00
C ARG A 155 -6.10 4.25 -8.86
N GLY A 156 -6.16 3.45 -7.80
CA GLY A 156 -7.07 3.64 -6.67
C GLY A 156 -8.55 3.28 -6.94
N THR A 157 -8.91 2.91 -8.18
CA THR A 157 -10.29 2.56 -8.53
C THR A 157 -10.78 1.29 -7.83
N THR A 158 -9.96 0.24 -7.76
CA THR A 158 -10.30 -0.98 -6.99
C THR A 158 -10.52 -0.66 -5.52
N LEU A 159 -9.66 0.20 -4.95
CA LEU A 159 -9.77 0.63 -3.57
C LEU A 159 -11.09 1.39 -3.34
N LYS A 160 -11.39 2.37 -4.18
CA LYS A 160 -12.62 3.19 -4.10
C LYS A 160 -13.90 2.39 -4.36
N GLU A 161 -13.97 1.66 -5.48
CA GLU A 161 -15.22 1.09 -5.96
C GLU A 161 -15.53 -0.27 -5.34
N SER A 162 -14.51 -1.06 -4.99
CA SER A 162 -14.70 -2.44 -4.51
C SER A 162 -14.36 -2.59 -3.04
N ILE A 163 -13.17 -2.16 -2.62
CA ILE A 163 -12.68 -2.49 -1.27
C ILE A 163 -13.30 -1.60 -0.20
N LEU A 164 -13.17 -0.27 -0.29
CA LEU A 164 -13.63 0.62 0.79
C LEU A 164 -15.13 0.47 1.04
N ARG A 165 -15.94 0.35 -0.03
CA ARG A 165 -17.39 0.16 0.07
C ARG A 165 -17.79 -1.11 0.80
N ILE A 166 -17.11 -2.24 0.58
CA ILE A 166 -17.47 -3.51 1.24
C ILE A 166 -16.98 -3.53 2.68
N LEU A 167 -15.80 -2.97 2.95
CA LEU A 167 -15.26 -2.90 4.30
C LEU A 167 -16.10 -2.00 5.20
N ASP A 168 -16.63 -0.90 4.64
CA ASP A 168 -17.50 0.04 5.36
C ASP A 168 -18.80 -0.61 5.86
N ARG A 169 -19.27 -1.70 5.23
CA ARG A 169 -20.46 -2.46 5.67
C ARG A 169 -20.28 -3.13 7.02
N LEU A 170 -19.03 -3.30 7.47
CA LEU A 170 -18.72 -3.85 8.79
C LEU A 170 -18.74 -2.76 9.88
N HIS A 171 -18.86 -1.49 9.49
CA HIS A 171 -18.83 -0.32 10.37
C HIS A 171 -17.60 -0.29 11.29
N PRO A 172 -16.36 -0.42 10.78
CA PRO A 172 -15.18 -0.32 11.64
C PRO A 172 -15.05 1.09 12.24
N LYS A 173 -14.42 1.20 13.43
CA LYS A 173 -14.04 2.47 14.04
C LYS A 173 -13.14 3.30 13.11
N LYS A 174 -12.21 2.64 12.42
CA LYS A 174 -11.27 3.21 11.45
C LYS A 174 -10.80 2.13 10.49
N ILE A 175 -10.56 2.49 9.24
CA ILE A 175 -9.92 1.61 8.25
C ILE A 175 -8.49 2.11 8.01
N VAL A 176 -7.51 1.23 8.20
CA VAL A 176 -6.12 1.46 7.82
C VAL A 176 -5.80 0.58 6.63
N VAL A 177 -5.64 1.19 5.46
CA VAL A 177 -5.23 0.48 4.25
C VAL A 177 -3.71 0.56 4.14
N VAL A 178 -3.07 -0.59 4.07
CA VAL A 178 -1.62 -0.73 4.08
C VAL A 178 -1.17 -1.21 2.71
N SER A 179 -0.17 -0.55 2.11
CA SER A 179 0.49 -1.01 0.90
C SER A 179 1.89 -1.51 1.24
N SER A 180 2.19 -2.76 0.85
CA SER A 180 3.54 -3.33 0.97
C SER A 180 4.56 -2.72 0.01
N ALA A 181 4.11 -1.90 -0.94
CA ALA A 181 4.93 -1.12 -1.85
C ALA A 181 4.93 0.37 -1.46
N PRO A 182 5.99 1.12 -1.83
CA PRO A 182 5.93 2.57 -1.82
C PRO A 182 4.90 3.14 -2.79
N GLN A 183 4.61 4.44 -2.66
CA GLN A 183 3.73 5.15 -3.57
C GLN A 183 4.23 5.05 -5.02
N ILE A 184 3.42 4.48 -5.89
CA ILE A 184 3.73 4.38 -7.33
C ILE A 184 3.49 5.75 -7.96
N ARG A 185 4.59 6.41 -8.36
CA ARG A 185 4.63 7.80 -8.80
C ARG A 185 4.95 7.96 -10.29
N TYR A 186 5.55 6.94 -10.92
CA TYR A 186 6.02 7.01 -12.30
C TYR A 186 5.70 5.72 -13.06
N PRO A 187 5.34 5.82 -14.36
CA PRO A 187 5.03 4.67 -15.19
C PRO A 187 6.28 3.84 -15.51
N ASP A 188 6.03 2.58 -15.88
CA ASP A 188 7.06 1.71 -16.41
C ASP A 188 7.22 1.86 -17.92
N TYR A 189 8.46 1.75 -18.38
CA TYR A 189 8.81 1.71 -19.81
C TYR A 189 9.67 0.50 -20.17
N TYR A 190 9.79 -0.47 -19.25
CA TYR A 190 10.66 -1.65 -19.38
C TYR A 190 9.91 -2.96 -19.59
N GLY A 191 8.58 -2.91 -19.74
CA GLY A 191 7.76 -4.05 -20.16
C GLY A 191 6.60 -4.38 -19.22
N ILE A 192 6.44 -3.67 -18.11
CA ILE A 192 5.25 -3.77 -17.26
C ILE A 192 4.18 -2.83 -17.82
N ASP A 193 3.03 -3.39 -18.22
CA ASP A 193 1.89 -2.60 -18.67
C ASP A 193 1.30 -1.81 -17.49
N MET A 194 1.66 -0.53 -17.39
CA MET A 194 1.19 0.39 -16.37
C MET A 194 0.18 1.38 -16.94
N ALA A 195 -0.72 1.84 -16.07
CA ALA A 195 -1.65 2.93 -16.39
C ALA A 195 -0.90 4.19 -16.84
N ARG A 196 -1.59 5.08 -17.56
CA ARG A 196 -0.99 6.38 -17.88
C ARG A 196 -0.79 7.18 -16.59
N LEU A 197 0.19 8.09 -16.59
CA LEU A 197 0.55 8.86 -15.39
C LEU A 197 -0.66 9.60 -14.79
N GLU A 198 -1.53 10.16 -15.65
CA GLU A 198 -2.76 10.84 -15.25
C GLU A 198 -3.80 9.93 -14.57
N GLU A 199 -3.66 8.61 -14.69
CA GLU A 199 -4.54 7.63 -14.06
C GLU A 199 -4.02 7.20 -12.67
N PHE A 200 -2.78 7.53 -12.30
CA PHE A 200 -2.22 7.20 -10.99
C PHE A 200 -2.86 8.05 -9.90
N CYS A 201 -3.37 7.42 -8.84
CA CYS A 201 -4.00 8.15 -7.74
C CYS A 201 -3.01 9.11 -7.05
N VAL A 202 -1.75 8.70 -6.91
CA VAL A 202 -0.67 9.50 -6.31
C VAL A 202 -0.37 10.75 -7.14
N PHE A 203 -0.26 10.62 -8.46
CA PHE A 203 -0.03 11.77 -9.34
C PHE A 203 -1.23 12.72 -9.33
N ARG A 204 -2.45 12.19 -9.44
CA ARG A 204 -3.68 12.99 -9.38
C ARG A 204 -3.81 13.76 -8.06
N ALA A 205 -3.46 13.12 -6.94
CA ALA A 205 -3.43 13.77 -5.63
C ALA A 205 -2.40 14.91 -5.57
N ALA A 206 -1.18 14.69 -6.05
CA ALA A 206 -0.16 15.73 -6.10
C ALA A 206 -0.58 16.93 -6.98
N ILE A 207 -1.18 16.68 -8.15
CA ILE A 207 -1.71 17.74 -9.02
C ILE A 207 -2.84 18.52 -8.35
N GLN A 208 -3.75 17.83 -7.63
CA GLN A 208 -4.83 18.48 -6.91
C GLN A 208 -4.30 19.36 -5.76
N LEU A 209 -3.31 18.87 -5.00
CA LEU A 209 -2.64 19.65 -3.95
C LEU A 209 -1.94 20.89 -4.52
N LEU A 210 -1.27 20.78 -5.68
CA LEU A 210 -0.64 21.95 -6.32
C LEU A 210 -1.66 23.03 -6.67
N LYS A 211 -2.82 22.64 -7.22
CA LYS A 211 -3.92 23.58 -7.54
C LYS A 211 -4.49 24.24 -6.28
N GLU A 212 -4.73 23.47 -5.23
CA GLU A 212 -5.25 23.99 -3.97
C GLU A 212 -4.29 24.98 -3.30
N ARG A 213 -2.98 24.76 -3.46
CA ARG A 213 -1.93 25.67 -2.96
C ARG A 213 -1.60 26.82 -3.91
N LYS A 214 -2.30 26.94 -5.04
CA LYS A 214 -2.05 27.94 -6.09
C LYS A 214 -0.62 27.88 -6.64
N MET A 215 -0.12 26.67 -6.86
CA MET A 215 1.22 26.36 -7.39
C MET A 215 1.16 25.86 -8.84
N GLU A 216 0.17 26.29 -9.63
CA GLU A 216 0.00 25.88 -11.02
C GLU A 216 1.19 26.25 -11.90
N ASP A 217 1.90 27.34 -11.57
CA ASP A 217 3.15 27.72 -12.24
C ASP A 217 4.18 26.58 -12.20
N LEU A 218 4.23 25.79 -11.12
CA LEU A 218 5.12 24.63 -11.04
C LEU A 218 4.72 23.57 -12.06
N ILE A 219 3.43 23.34 -12.28
CA ILE A 219 2.93 22.37 -13.27
C ILE A 219 3.37 22.79 -14.67
N GLU A 220 3.21 24.07 -15.01
CA GLU A 220 3.61 24.61 -16.31
C GLU A 220 5.14 24.56 -16.49
N GLN A 221 5.90 24.96 -15.47
CA GLN A 221 7.37 24.87 -15.48
C GLN A 221 7.85 23.42 -15.66
N THR A 222 7.24 22.46 -14.95
CA THR A 222 7.55 21.04 -15.13
C THR A 222 7.25 20.57 -16.56
N TYR A 223 6.13 21.01 -17.14
CA TYR A 223 5.75 20.63 -18.50
C TYR A 223 6.72 21.19 -19.54
N GLU A 224 7.10 22.46 -19.44
CA GLU A 224 8.10 23.07 -20.34
C GLU A 224 9.48 22.42 -20.15
N ALA A 225 9.87 22.08 -18.91
CA ALA A 225 11.07 21.30 -18.66
C ALA A 225 11.01 19.93 -19.34
N CYS A 226 9.89 19.21 -19.26
CA CYS A 226 9.68 17.94 -19.97
C CYS A 226 9.85 18.09 -21.49
N LYS A 227 9.33 19.17 -22.10
CA LYS A 227 9.55 19.44 -23.54
C LYS A 227 11.02 19.69 -23.86
N ALA A 228 11.71 20.48 -23.04
CA ALA A 228 13.12 20.78 -23.21
C ALA A 228 13.99 19.52 -23.16
N GLU A 229 13.67 18.56 -22.28
CA GLU A 229 14.35 17.26 -22.22
C GLU A 229 14.24 16.47 -23.54
N LEU A 230 13.15 16.63 -24.32
CA LEU A 230 13.00 15.91 -25.59
C LEU A 230 14.05 16.28 -26.64
N ALA A 231 14.64 17.47 -26.53
CA ALA A 231 15.69 17.94 -27.44
C ALA A 231 17.11 17.48 -27.02
N LYS A 232 17.27 16.97 -25.80
CA LYS A 232 18.57 16.52 -25.27
C LYS A 232 18.93 15.11 -25.75
N PRO A 233 20.24 14.78 -25.82
CA PRO A 233 20.70 13.39 -25.94
C PRO A 233 20.12 12.51 -24.83
N LYS A 234 19.86 11.24 -25.12
CA LYS A 234 19.20 10.29 -24.19
C LYS A 234 19.99 10.14 -22.88
N GLU A 235 21.30 10.28 -22.95
CA GLU A 235 22.25 10.13 -21.85
C GLU A 235 22.21 11.31 -20.88
N GLU A 236 21.73 12.47 -21.33
CA GLU A 236 21.63 13.70 -20.55
C GLU A 236 20.20 13.98 -20.06
N GLN A 237 19.24 13.18 -20.52
CA GLN A 237 17.83 13.33 -20.16
C GLN A 237 17.61 13.03 -18.68
N ILE A 238 16.90 13.93 -18.01
CA ILE A 238 16.37 13.73 -16.67
C ILE A 238 14.85 13.52 -16.70
N ASN A 239 14.26 13.23 -15.54
CA ASN A 239 12.80 13.17 -15.38
C ASN A 239 12.30 14.41 -14.59
N PRO A 240 11.83 15.47 -15.27
CA PRO A 240 11.33 16.67 -14.60
C PRO A 240 10.05 16.44 -13.79
N VAL A 241 9.25 15.40 -14.10
CA VAL A 241 8.01 15.07 -13.38
C VAL A 241 8.25 14.90 -11.88
N ARG A 242 9.47 14.53 -11.48
CA ARG A 242 9.88 14.43 -10.06
C ARG A 242 9.64 15.73 -9.27
N SER A 243 9.68 16.88 -9.94
CA SER A 243 9.41 18.19 -9.32
C SER A 243 7.98 18.35 -8.79
N ILE A 244 6.99 17.66 -9.39
CA ILE A 244 5.58 17.70 -8.96
C ILE A 244 5.41 17.21 -7.52
N TYR A 245 6.23 16.24 -7.09
CA TYR A 245 6.11 15.61 -5.78
C TYR A 245 6.98 16.28 -4.71
N LYS A 246 7.98 17.09 -5.09
CA LYS A 246 8.91 17.72 -4.12
C LYS A 246 8.25 18.59 -3.04
N PRO A 247 7.16 19.32 -3.31
CA PRO A 247 6.54 20.18 -2.31
C PRO A 247 5.76 19.46 -1.20
N PHE A 248 5.60 18.13 -1.27
CA PHE A 248 4.68 17.38 -0.41
C PHE A 248 5.39 16.24 0.31
N SER A 249 4.98 16.00 1.55
CA SER A 249 5.29 14.77 2.26
C SER A 249 4.47 13.59 1.73
N THR A 250 4.89 12.37 2.09
CA THR A 250 4.12 11.15 1.78
C THR A 250 2.75 11.19 2.44
N GLU A 251 2.68 11.69 3.67
CA GLU A 251 1.46 11.81 4.48
C GLU A 251 0.46 12.79 3.86
N GLU A 252 0.92 13.96 3.40
CA GLU A 252 0.05 14.95 2.73
C GLU A 252 -0.58 14.36 1.46
N ILE A 253 0.20 13.62 0.67
CA ILE A 253 -0.31 12.93 -0.52
C ILE A 253 -1.30 11.82 -0.11
N ASN A 254 -1.00 11.04 0.94
CA ASN A 254 -1.89 9.99 1.44
C ASN A 254 -3.26 10.55 1.85
N GLU A 255 -3.28 11.66 2.59
CA GLU A 255 -4.50 12.34 3.00
C GLU A 255 -5.32 12.78 1.79
N LYS A 256 -4.68 13.39 0.78
CA LYS A 256 -5.36 13.77 -0.45
C LYS A 256 -5.88 12.56 -1.24
N ILE A 257 -5.16 11.44 -1.27
CA ILE A 257 -5.64 10.20 -1.89
C ILE A 257 -6.90 9.71 -1.18
N VAL A 258 -6.92 9.70 0.16
CA VAL A 258 -8.11 9.31 0.95
C VAL A 258 -9.29 10.21 0.61
N GLU A 259 -9.09 11.53 0.57
CA GLU A 259 -10.13 12.49 0.20
C GLU A 259 -10.71 12.18 -1.19
N MET A 260 -9.85 11.95 -2.18
CA MET A 260 -10.26 11.70 -3.56
C MET A 260 -10.93 10.33 -3.78
N LEU A 261 -10.49 9.32 -3.03
CA LEU A 261 -10.94 7.93 -3.20
C LEU A 261 -12.03 7.52 -2.23
N ARG A 262 -12.43 8.38 -1.30
CA ARG A 262 -13.55 8.11 -0.39
C ARG A 262 -14.85 7.90 -1.19
N PRO A 263 -15.55 6.76 -0.99
CA PRO A 263 -16.88 6.55 -1.53
C PRO A 263 -17.89 7.59 -1.01
N GLU A 264 -18.89 7.92 -1.83
CA GLU A 264 -19.97 8.81 -1.41
C GLU A 264 -20.76 8.22 -0.24
N GLY A 265 -21.05 9.03 0.78
CA GLY A 265 -21.78 8.62 1.98
C GLY A 265 -20.94 7.91 3.05
N MET A 266 -19.68 7.56 2.77
CA MET A 266 -18.80 6.90 3.74
C MET A 266 -18.30 7.87 4.80
N THR A 267 -18.65 7.62 6.06
CA THR A 267 -18.23 8.45 7.21
C THR A 267 -17.03 7.87 7.95
N THR A 268 -16.78 6.57 7.81
CA THR A 268 -15.69 5.86 8.48
C THR A 268 -14.33 6.51 8.17
N PRO A 269 -13.53 6.85 9.21
CA PRO A 269 -12.17 7.35 9.03
C PRO A 269 -11.29 6.35 8.27
N ILE A 270 -10.52 6.85 7.30
CA ILE A 270 -9.58 6.04 6.52
C ILE A 270 -8.18 6.65 6.65
N GLN A 271 -7.18 5.80 6.83
CA GLN A 271 -5.77 6.18 6.76
C GLN A 271 -5.02 5.24 5.81
N LEU A 272 -4.11 5.80 5.00
CA LEU A 272 -3.20 5.01 4.17
C LEU A 272 -1.82 4.92 4.83
N VAL A 273 -1.24 3.73 4.80
CA VAL A 273 0.14 3.46 5.19
C VAL A 273 0.84 2.84 3.99
N PHE A 274 1.89 3.47 3.49
CA PHE A 274 2.72 2.92 2.42
C PHE A 274 4.05 2.46 2.97
N GLN A 275 4.63 1.44 2.35
CA GLN A 275 6.02 1.07 2.59
C GLN A 275 6.95 2.23 2.18
N SER A 276 8.02 2.43 2.93
CA SER A 276 9.06 3.41 2.61
C SER A 276 9.96 2.91 1.49
N ILE A 277 10.62 3.82 0.76
CA ILE A 277 11.61 3.44 -0.26
C ILE A 277 12.82 2.78 0.43
N GLU A 278 13.17 3.24 1.62
CA GLU A 278 14.24 2.69 2.45
C GLU A 278 13.91 1.26 2.88
N GLY A 279 12.70 1.03 3.40
CA GLY A 279 12.22 -0.30 3.78
C GLY A 279 12.16 -1.26 2.58
N LEU A 280 11.71 -0.78 1.41
CA LEU A 280 11.77 -1.55 0.16
C LEU A 280 13.21 -2.02 -0.15
N ARG A 281 14.18 -1.10 -0.09
CA ARG A 281 15.59 -1.41 -0.39
C ARG A 281 16.21 -2.34 0.65
N GLU A 282 15.82 -2.24 1.91
CA GLU A 282 16.25 -3.15 2.98
C GLU A 282 15.68 -4.56 2.77
N ALA A 283 14.39 -4.65 2.41
CA ALA A 283 13.72 -5.93 2.19
C ALA A 283 14.17 -6.63 0.90
N ILE A 284 14.51 -5.87 -0.15
CA ILE A 284 14.88 -6.38 -1.47
C ILE A 284 16.26 -5.84 -1.89
N PRO A 285 17.35 -6.24 -1.21
CA PRO A 285 18.67 -5.64 -1.41
C PRO A 285 19.30 -5.97 -2.77
N ASN A 286 18.88 -7.06 -3.41
CA ASN A 286 19.44 -7.57 -4.66
C ASN A 286 18.69 -7.09 -5.92
N HIS A 287 17.58 -6.36 -5.78
CA HIS A 287 16.81 -5.83 -6.92
C HIS A 287 16.54 -4.34 -6.72
N LYS A 288 17.54 -3.52 -7.05
CA LYS A 288 17.60 -2.10 -6.71
C LYS A 288 16.80 -1.19 -7.64
N GLY A 289 16.14 -1.75 -8.66
CA GLY A 289 15.33 -1.00 -9.61
C GLY A 289 14.06 -0.44 -8.96
N ASP A 290 14.02 0.85 -8.66
CA ASP A 290 12.95 1.53 -7.91
C ASP A 290 12.33 2.73 -8.64
N TRP A 291 12.51 2.81 -9.97
CA TRP A 291 12.12 3.95 -10.80
C TRP A 291 10.61 4.29 -10.72
N TYR A 292 9.76 3.30 -10.46
CA TYR A 292 8.32 3.47 -10.20
C TYR A 292 8.01 4.44 -9.06
N PHE A 293 8.91 4.48 -8.07
CA PHE A 293 8.75 5.23 -6.82
C PHE A 293 9.61 6.51 -6.82
N THR A 294 10.80 6.43 -7.42
CA THR A 294 11.81 7.50 -7.34
C THR A 294 11.89 8.37 -8.59
N GLY A 295 11.46 7.85 -9.74
CA GLY A 295 11.57 8.47 -11.06
C GLY A 295 12.99 8.45 -11.62
N HIS A 296 13.90 7.67 -11.01
CA HIS A 296 15.27 7.45 -11.47
C HIS A 296 15.36 6.22 -12.37
N TYR A 297 15.16 6.42 -13.66
CA TYR A 297 15.24 5.34 -14.65
C TYR A 297 16.70 4.88 -14.86
N PRO A 298 16.98 3.57 -14.84
CA PRO A 298 18.34 3.03 -14.87
C PRO A 298 19.04 3.14 -16.23
N THR A 299 18.30 3.38 -17.33
CA THR A 299 18.88 3.46 -18.67
C THR A 299 18.65 4.84 -19.33
N PRO A 300 19.62 5.35 -20.12
CA PRO A 300 19.40 6.50 -21.00
C PRO A 300 18.15 6.36 -21.85
N GLY A 301 17.28 7.37 -21.84
CA GLY A 301 16.01 7.35 -22.57
C GLY A 301 14.96 6.37 -22.04
N GLY A 302 15.15 5.78 -20.86
CA GLY A 302 14.19 4.88 -20.20
C GLY A 302 12.90 5.54 -19.72
N THR A 303 12.65 6.79 -20.13
CA THR A 303 11.48 7.61 -19.83
C THR A 303 10.46 7.64 -20.99
N LYS A 304 10.62 6.79 -22.00
CA LYS A 304 9.79 6.74 -23.20
C LYS A 304 9.40 5.31 -23.56
N LEU A 305 8.18 5.17 -24.11
CA LEU A 305 7.75 4.00 -24.90
C LEU A 305 8.47 3.97 -26.26
#